data_AF-X7F8B1-F1
#
_entry.id   AF-X7F8B1-F1
#
_cell.length_a   1.000
_cell.length_b   1.000
_cell.length_c   1.000
_cell.angle_alpha   90.00
_cell.angle_beta   90.00
_cell.angle_gamma   90.00
#
_symmetry.space_group_name_H-M   'P 1'
#
loop_
_entity.id
_entity.type
_entity.pdbx_description
1 polymer ?
#
loop_
_entity_poly.entity_id
_entity_poly.type
_entity_poly.pdbx_seq_one_letter_code
_entity_poly.pdbx_strand_id
1 'polypeptide(L)'
;MPLLDLDARWRRFNDPDRACPCCGQTFAGIFDLGFEHPEDWPHPPAEGTEVAVGADRLNADLCRLGERRFLRGVLMLPVRGADDALAYGLWAEVAHEDFYRYLDAALDEGPAFAGARGHLANPVPGLETAPVACDLVPGDAGERPQLVASEGALVAAQTDGISFDTLLDLYEAAGHDLRPHLAAD
;
A
#
# COMPACT_ATOMS: atom_id res chain seq x y z
N MET A 1 16.10 2.95 -22.10
CA MET A 1 16.88 3.11 -20.87
C MET A 1 16.13 4.11 -20.01
N PRO A 2 15.48 3.64 -18.94
CA PRO A 2 14.84 4.49 -17.95
C PRO A 2 15.75 5.64 -17.49
N LEU A 3 15.17 6.81 -17.22
CA LEU A 3 15.94 8.00 -16.81
C LEU A 3 16.64 7.78 -15.46
N LEU A 4 16.03 6.99 -14.57
CA LEU A 4 16.59 6.66 -13.27
C LEU A 4 17.84 5.77 -13.34
N ASP A 5 18.12 5.10 -14.46
CA ASP A 5 19.37 4.35 -14.63
C ASP A 5 20.62 5.25 -14.57
N LEU A 6 20.44 6.57 -14.74
CA LEU A 6 21.51 7.55 -14.58
C LEU A 6 21.80 7.87 -13.11
N ASP A 7 20.87 7.61 -12.18
CA ASP A 7 21.09 7.76 -10.74
C ASP A 7 21.88 6.55 -10.20
N ALA A 8 23.02 6.81 -9.57
CA ALA A 8 23.86 5.77 -8.99
C ALA A 8 23.17 5.04 -7.82
N ARG A 9 22.33 5.74 -7.05
CA ARG A 9 21.56 5.15 -5.95
C ARG A 9 20.53 4.16 -6.49
N TRP A 10 19.83 4.53 -7.57
CA TRP A 10 18.86 3.66 -8.23
C TRP A 10 19.50 2.38 -8.77
N ARG A 11 20.64 2.51 -9.45
CA ARG A 11 21.40 1.34 -9.94
C ARG A 11 21.82 0.40 -8.81
N ARG A 12 22.30 0.94 -7.69
CA ARG A 12 22.68 0.13 -6.51
C ARG A 12 21.48 -0.53 -5.85
N PHE A 13 20.34 0.16 -5.83
CA PHE A 13 19.11 -0.37 -5.26
C PHE A 13 18.56 -1.55 -6.07
N ASN A 14 18.82 -1.57 -7.38
CA ASN A 14 18.41 -2.61 -8.32
C ASN A 14 19.53 -3.61 -8.66
N ASP A 15 20.63 -3.63 -7.90
CA ASP A 15 21.75 -4.55 -8.11
C ASP A 15 21.77 -5.66 -7.04
N PRO A 16 21.18 -6.84 -7.32
CA PRO A 16 21.10 -7.93 -6.34
C PRO A 16 22.46 -8.55 -6.00
N ASP A 17 23.48 -8.32 -6.84
CA ASP A 17 24.84 -8.83 -6.64
C ASP A 17 25.69 -7.86 -5.81
N ARG A 18 25.25 -6.61 -5.62
CA ARG A 18 25.94 -5.62 -4.79
C ARG A 18 25.55 -5.77 -3.31
N ALA A 19 26.53 -6.19 -2.51
CA ALA A 19 26.44 -6.10 -1.06
C ALA A 19 26.71 -4.65 -0.57
N CYS A 20 25.89 -4.12 0.35
CA CYS A 20 26.15 -2.82 0.98
C CYS A 20 27.52 -2.85 1.66
N PRO A 21 28.41 -1.87 1.42
CA PRO A 21 29.67 -1.75 2.16
C PRO A 21 29.48 -1.59 3.68
N CYS A 22 28.34 -1.04 4.08
CA CYS A 22 27.99 -0.75 5.46
C CYS A 22 27.62 -1.98 6.30
N CYS A 23 26.90 -2.95 5.73
CA CYS A 23 26.25 -4.03 6.47
C CYS A 23 26.20 -5.37 5.71
N GLY A 24 26.59 -5.41 4.43
CA GLY A 24 26.55 -6.60 3.58
C GLY A 24 25.18 -6.95 2.99
N GLN A 25 24.12 -6.19 3.25
CA GLN A 25 22.78 -6.44 2.68
C GLN A 25 22.76 -6.19 1.17
N THR A 26 21.96 -6.97 0.45
CA THR A 26 21.69 -6.81 -0.99
C THR A 26 20.27 -6.32 -1.21
N PHE A 27 20.04 -5.64 -2.34
CA PHE A 27 18.74 -5.10 -2.72
C PHE A 27 18.43 -5.48 -4.17
N ALA A 28 17.17 -5.78 -4.46
CA ALA A 28 16.73 -6.24 -5.77
C ALA A 28 15.63 -5.34 -6.37
N GLY A 29 15.67 -4.05 -6.03
CA GLY A 29 14.69 -3.05 -6.48
C GLY A 29 13.54 -2.84 -5.51
N ILE A 30 12.44 -2.30 -6.05
CA ILE A 30 11.24 -1.95 -5.30
C ILE A 30 10.65 -3.19 -4.63
N PHE A 31 10.30 -3.06 -3.35
CA PHE A 31 9.47 -4.00 -2.62
C PHE A 31 8.20 -3.32 -2.10
N ASP A 32 7.15 -4.10 -1.91
CA ASP A 32 5.83 -3.61 -1.52
C ASP A 32 5.81 -3.13 -0.07
N LEU A 33 4.98 -2.12 0.18
CA LEU A 33 4.65 -1.66 1.52
C LEU A 33 3.21 -1.99 1.85
N GLY A 34 2.88 -2.08 3.14
CA GLY A 34 1.48 -2.19 3.52
C GLY A 34 1.26 -2.05 5.01
N PHE A 35 0.13 -1.45 5.37
CA PHE A 35 -0.34 -1.44 6.75
C PHE A 35 -1.04 -2.76 7.07
N GLU A 36 -0.80 -3.28 8.27
CA GLU A 36 -1.45 -4.50 8.76
C GLU A 36 -2.92 -4.25 9.12
N HIS A 37 -3.27 -3.03 9.49
CA HIS A 37 -4.61 -2.63 9.93
C HIS A 37 -4.89 -1.14 9.62
N PRO A 38 -6.16 -0.70 9.67
CA PRO A 38 -6.50 0.73 9.68
C PRO A 38 -5.79 1.47 10.83
N GLU A 39 -5.50 2.76 10.67
CA GLU A 39 -4.77 3.56 11.68
C GLU A 39 -5.47 3.56 13.05
N ASP A 40 -6.80 3.58 13.04
CA ASP A 40 -7.63 3.61 14.25
C ASP A 40 -7.79 2.24 14.97
N TRP A 41 -7.16 1.17 14.47
CA TRP A 41 -7.29 -0.16 15.07
C TRP A 41 -6.66 -0.18 16.49
N PRO A 42 -7.46 -0.40 17.56
CA PRO A 42 -6.97 -0.21 18.92
C PRO A 42 -6.39 -1.48 19.55
N HIS A 43 -6.48 -2.61 18.85
CA HIS A 43 -6.12 -3.92 19.38
C HIS A 43 -4.71 -4.33 18.95
N PRO A 44 -4.06 -5.25 19.68
CA PRO A 44 -2.78 -5.79 19.27
C PRO A 44 -2.80 -6.41 17.86
N PRO A 45 -1.62 -6.53 17.22
CA PRO A 45 -1.48 -7.25 15.96
C PRO A 45 -1.98 -8.70 16.07
N ALA A 46 -2.29 -9.30 14.92
CA ALA A 46 -2.76 -10.68 14.88
C ALA A 46 -1.67 -11.66 15.30
N GLU A 47 -1.97 -12.56 16.25
CA GLU A 47 -1.14 -13.74 16.54
C GLU A 47 -1.45 -14.91 15.58
N GLY A 48 -2.30 -14.70 14.57
CA GLY A 48 -2.76 -15.71 13.63
C GLY A 48 -3.38 -15.09 12.36
N THR A 49 -4.32 -15.80 11.72
CA THR A 49 -4.95 -15.34 10.46
C THR A 49 -6.05 -14.30 10.67
N GLU A 50 -6.55 -14.18 11.90
CA GLU A 50 -7.63 -13.26 12.25
C GLU A 50 -7.49 -12.80 13.71
N VAL A 51 -7.87 -11.54 13.98
CA VAL A 51 -8.07 -10.98 15.32
C VAL A 51 -9.56 -10.83 15.58
N ALA A 52 -10.01 -11.31 16.73
CA ALA A 52 -11.39 -11.17 17.17
C ALA A 52 -11.47 -10.66 18.61
N VAL A 53 -11.87 -9.40 18.79
CA VAL A 53 -12.06 -8.78 20.11
C VAL A 53 -13.48 -8.22 20.20
N GLY A 54 -14.35 -8.89 20.96
CA GLY A 54 -15.75 -8.47 21.08
C GLY A 54 -16.50 -8.54 19.74
N ALA A 55 -16.91 -7.39 19.20
CA ALA A 55 -17.51 -7.27 17.87
C ALA A 55 -16.50 -6.96 16.76
N ASP A 56 -15.27 -6.58 17.13
CA ASP A 56 -14.24 -6.16 16.19
C ASP A 56 -13.54 -7.38 15.61
N ARG A 57 -13.31 -7.34 14.30
CA ARG A 57 -12.68 -8.42 13.53
C ARG A 57 -11.68 -7.83 12.56
N LEU A 58 -10.52 -8.45 12.42
CA LEU A 58 -9.51 -8.05 11.45
C LEU A 58 -8.87 -9.31 10.87
N ASN A 59 -8.78 -9.41 9.56
CA ASN A 59 -7.96 -10.40 8.86
C ASN A 59 -7.13 -9.72 7.77
N ALA A 60 -6.54 -10.51 6.85
CA ALA A 60 -5.66 -9.99 5.82
C ALA A 60 -6.28 -8.94 4.88
N ASP A 61 -7.61 -8.97 4.67
CA ASP A 61 -8.30 -8.16 3.66
C ASP A 61 -9.54 -7.40 4.20
N LEU A 62 -10.06 -7.80 5.37
CA LEU A 62 -11.31 -7.32 5.93
C LEU A 62 -11.10 -6.83 7.37
N CYS A 63 -11.67 -5.67 7.69
CA CYS A 63 -11.72 -5.15 9.04
C CYS A 63 -13.12 -4.66 9.39
N ARG A 64 -13.58 -5.03 10.59
CA ARG A 64 -14.79 -4.54 11.24
C ARG A 64 -14.38 -3.91 12.57
N LEU A 65 -14.69 -2.64 12.76
CA LEU A 65 -14.47 -1.90 14.01
C LEU A 65 -15.78 -1.26 14.44
N GLY A 66 -16.51 -1.91 15.35
CA GLY A 66 -17.91 -1.61 15.64
C GLY A 66 -18.78 -1.63 14.38
N GLU A 67 -19.36 -0.48 14.03
CA GLU A 67 -20.18 -0.31 12.82
C GLU A 67 -19.38 0.06 11.57
N ARG A 68 -18.11 0.45 11.72
CA ARG A 68 -17.23 0.81 10.61
C ARG A 68 -16.78 -0.45 9.88
N ARG A 69 -16.58 -0.32 8.57
CA ARG A 69 -16.19 -1.42 7.68
C ARG A 69 -15.02 -0.96 6.83
N PHE A 70 -13.98 -1.77 6.76
CA PHE A 70 -12.81 -1.45 5.96
C PHE A 70 -12.40 -2.62 5.10
N LEU A 71 -12.03 -2.30 3.87
CA LEU A 71 -11.46 -3.23 2.92
C LEU A 71 -10.00 -2.86 2.69
N ARG A 72 -9.14 -3.85 2.62
CA ARG A 72 -7.75 -3.65 2.20
C ARG A 72 -7.69 -3.59 0.68
N GLY A 73 -6.98 -2.60 0.17
CA GLY A 73 -6.71 -2.45 -1.25
C GLY A 73 -5.26 -2.07 -1.49
N VAL A 74 -4.89 -1.94 -2.76
CA VAL A 74 -3.54 -1.60 -3.18
C VAL A 74 -3.53 -0.26 -3.90
N LEU A 75 -2.82 0.70 -3.35
CA LEU A 75 -2.53 1.97 -3.99
C LEU A 75 -1.24 1.81 -4.81
N MET A 76 -1.35 1.87 -6.13
CA MET A 76 -0.19 1.82 -7.02
C MET A 76 0.42 3.22 -7.19
N LEU A 77 1.71 3.36 -6.91
CA LEU A 77 2.48 4.60 -7.05
C LEU A 77 3.62 4.39 -8.06
N PRO A 78 3.44 4.77 -9.34
CA PRO A 78 4.49 4.67 -10.36
C PRO A 78 5.74 5.46 -9.96
N VAL A 79 6.93 4.98 -10.31
CA VAL A 79 8.18 5.72 -10.04
C VAL A 79 8.64 6.45 -11.29
N ARG A 80 8.76 7.78 -11.18
CA ARG A 80 9.14 8.65 -12.31
C ARG A 80 10.49 8.28 -12.87
N GLY A 81 10.52 7.94 -14.15
CA GLY A 81 11.76 7.62 -14.85
C GLY A 81 12.22 6.17 -14.65
N ALA A 82 11.38 5.31 -14.07
CA ALA A 82 11.47 3.85 -14.08
C ALA A 82 10.18 3.26 -14.67
N ASP A 83 10.20 1.98 -15.02
CA ASP A 83 8.99 1.26 -15.45
C ASP A 83 8.26 0.60 -14.24
N ASP A 84 8.85 0.72 -13.06
CA ASP A 84 8.39 0.11 -11.80
C ASP A 84 7.43 1.02 -11.03
N ALA A 85 6.60 0.40 -10.18
CA ALA A 85 5.68 1.07 -9.28
C ALA A 85 5.76 0.46 -7.89
N LEU A 86 5.61 1.28 -6.86
CA LEU A 86 5.39 0.80 -5.50
C LEU A 86 3.93 0.34 -5.37
N ALA A 87 3.71 -0.91 -4.97
CA ALA A 87 2.42 -1.34 -4.47
C ALA A 87 2.33 -1.03 -2.97
N TYR A 88 1.36 -0.22 -2.58
CA TYR A 88 1.14 0.16 -1.18
C TYR A 88 -0.21 -0.35 -0.67
N GLY A 89 -0.19 -1.40 0.14
CA GLY A 89 -1.37 -1.99 0.78
C GLY A 89 -1.94 -1.08 1.87
N LEU A 90 -3.07 -0.43 1.60
CA LEU A 90 -3.75 0.49 2.51
C LEU A 90 -5.17 -0.02 2.81
N TRP A 91 -5.76 0.50 3.87
CA TRP A 91 -7.15 0.24 4.23
C TRP A 91 -8.03 1.41 3.81
N ALA A 92 -9.24 1.12 3.33
CA ALA A 92 -10.26 2.12 3.04
C ALA A 92 -11.54 1.81 3.81
N GLU A 93 -12.08 2.80 4.52
CA GLU A 93 -13.41 2.73 5.11
C GLU A 93 -14.47 2.83 4.01
N VAL A 94 -15.39 1.87 3.99
CA VAL A 94 -16.45 1.74 2.98
C VAL A 94 -17.82 1.64 3.62
N ALA A 95 -18.87 1.82 2.82
CA ALA A 95 -20.24 1.60 3.30
C ALA A 95 -20.46 0.14 3.74
N HIS A 96 -21.37 -0.05 4.69
CA HIS A 96 -21.70 -1.37 5.21
C HIS A 96 -22.08 -2.36 4.09
N GLU A 97 -22.96 -1.94 3.18
CA GLU A 97 -23.40 -2.76 2.05
C GLU A 97 -22.25 -3.13 1.09
N ASP A 98 -21.31 -2.22 0.86
CA ASP A 98 -20.16 -2.44 -0.02
C ASP A 98 -19.21 -3.50 0.52
N PHE A 99 -18.98 -3.47 1.84
CA PHE A 99 -18.18 -4.47 2.53
C PHE A 99 -18.76 -5.87 2.39
N TYR A 100 -20.07 -6.05 2.58
CA TYR A 100 -20.70 -7.36 2.45
C TYR A 100 -20.80 -7.80 0.99
N ARG A 101 -20.99 -6.89 0.04
CA ARG A 101 -20.88 -7.22 -1.40
C ARG A 101 -19.49 -7.74 -1.76
N TYR A 102 -18.44 -7.14 -1.21
CA TYR A 102 -17.08 -7.65 -1.40
C TYR A 102 -16.89 -9.03 -0.78
N LEU A 103 -17.39 -9.23 0.46
CA LEU A 103 -17.31 -10.52 1.15
C LEU A 103 -18.04 -11.63 0.36
N ASP A 104 -19.26 -11.37 -0.07
CA ASP A 104 -20.05 -12.33 -0.85
C ASP A 104 -19.36 -12.68 -2.17
N ALA A 105 -18.76 -11.69 -2.84
CA ALA A 105 -17.99 -11.90 -4.06
C ALA A 105 -16.74 -12.76 -3.80
N ALA A 106 -16.02 -12.53 -2.69
CA ALA A 106 -14.81 -13.28 -2.33
C ALA A 106 -15.10 -14.74 -1.93
N LEU A 107 -16.33 -15.03 -1.49
CA LEU A 107 -16.78 -16.38 -1.14
C LEU A 107 -17.47 -17.12 -2.31
N ASP A 108 -17.52 -16.52 -3.50
CA ASP A 108 -18.32 -17.00 -4.64
C ASP A 108 -19.83 -17.17 -4.31
N GLU A 109 -20.32 -16.43 -3.32
CA GLU A 109 -21.71 -16.46 -2.84
C GLU A 109 -22.56 -15.31 -3.42
N GLY A 110 -21.93 -14.36 -4.11
CA GLY A 110 -22.56 -13.19 -4.70
C GLY A 110 -22.06 -12.86 -6.10
N PRO A 111 -22.58 -11.77 -6.71
CA PRO A 111 -22.01 -11.24 -7.95
C PRO A 111 -20.58 -10.75 -7.73
N ALA A 112 -19.80 -10.69 -8.81
CA ALA A 112 -18.46 -10.11 -8.77
C ALA A 112 -18.50 -8.69 -8.17
N PHE A 113 -17.50 -8.36 -7.36
CA PHE A 113 -17.39 -7.05 -6.74
C PHE A 113 -17.29 -5.98 -7.83
N ALA A 114 -18.21 -5.02 -7.83
CA ALA A 114 -18.30 -3.97 -8.84
C ALA A 114 -17.52 -2.69 -8.47
N GLY A 115 -16.82 -2.72 -7.34
CA GLY A 115 -16.16 -1.56 -6.77
C GLY A 115 -16.98 -0.88 -5.68
N ALA A 116 -16.34 0.04 -4.97
CA ALA A 116 -16.95 0.80 -3.88
C ALA A 116 -16.33 2.19 -3.79
N ARG A 117 -17.05 3.12 -3.16
CA ARG A 117 -16.45 4.38 -2.69
C ARG A 117 -16.01 4.23 -1.26
N GLY A 118 -14.95 4.93 -0.89
CA GLY A 118 -14.46 4.91 0.47
C GLY A 118 -13.55 6.09 0.80
N HIS A 119 -12.95 6.00 1.96
CA HIS A 119 -11.91 6.91 2.40
C HIS A 119 -10.72 6.12 2.93
N LEU A 120 -9.51 6.45 2.50
CA LEU A 120 -8.30 5.86 3.05
C LEU A 120 -8.27 6.04 4.57
N ALA A 121 -7.98 4.96 5.29
CA ALA A 121 -7.92 4.88 6.74
C ALA A 121 -6.48 4.74 7.25
N ASN A 122 -5.50 4.94 6.37
CA ASN A 122 -4.08 5.05 6.70
C ASN A 122 -3.49 6.30 6.02
N PRO A 123 -2.53 6.98 6.66
CA PRO A 123 -1.81 8.06 6.02
C PRO A 123 -0.84 7.51 4.96
N VAL A 124 -0.46 8.35 4.00
CA VAL A 124 0.63 8.10 3.06
C VAL A 124 1.72 9.13 3.34
N PRO A 125 2.72 8.79 4.19
CA PRO A 125 3.70 9.76 4.69
C PRO A 125 4.35 10.59 3.59
N GLY A 126 4.41 11.91 3.80
CA GLY A 126 4.98 12.86 2.83
C GLY A 126 4.09 13.19 1.62
N LEU A 127 2.97 12.48 1.42
CA LEU A 127 2.00 12.75 0.35
C LEU A 127 0.66 13.22 0.89
N GLU A 128 0.03 12.44 1.76
CA GLU A 128 -1.31 12.74 2.29
C GLU A 128 -1.54 12.20 3.70
N THR A 129 -2.42 12.86 4.44
CA THR A 129 -2.95 12.38 5.72
C THR A 129 -4.34 11.80 5.53
N ALA A 130 -4.69 10.71 6.22
CA ALA A 130 -6.05 10.20 6.23
C ALA A 130 -7.02 11.14 6.99
N PRO A 131 -8.32 11.17 6.64
CA PRO A 131 -8.95 10.44 5.54
C PRO A 131 -8.80 11.13 4.17
N VAL A 132 -8.66 10.34 3.10
CA VAL A 132 -8.65 10.81 1.70
C VAL A 132 -9.71 10.06 0.91
N ALA A 133 -10.59 10.75 0.20
CA ALA A 133 -11.59 10.10 -0.64
C ALA A 133 -10.94 9.24 -1.73
N CYS A 134 -11.45 8.02 -1.91
CA CYS A 134 -10.96 7.09 -2.93
C CYS A 134 -12.06 6.18 -3.49
N ASP A 135 -11.83 5.68 -4.70
CA ASP A 135 -12.57 4.58 -5.28
C ASP A 135 -11.78 3.27 -5.09
N LEU A 136 -12.49 2.21 -4.72
CA LEU A 136 -12.01 0.83 -4.74
C LEU A 136 -12.41 0.23 -6.09
N VAL A 137 -11.45 0.04 -6.98
CA VAL A 137 -11.65 -0.54 -8.30
C VAL A 137 -11.37 -2.05 -8.21
N PRO A 138 -12.27 -2.93 -8.69
CA PRO A 138 -12.03 -4.38 -8.68
C PRO A 138 -10.74 -4.75 -9.40
N GLY A 139 -9.95 -5.65 -8.80
CA GLY A 139 -8.83 -6.31 -9.47
C GLY A 139 -9.28 -7.55 -10.25
N ASP A 140 -8.32 -8.29 -10.81
CA ASP A 140 -8.60 -9.60 -11.39
C ASP A 140 -9.02 -10.62 -10.31
N ALA A 141 -9.49 -11.80 -10.74
CA ALA A 141 -9.96 -12.83 -9.82
C ALA A 141 -8.87 -13.23 -8.80
N GLY A 142 -9.14 -13.02 -7.51
CA GLY A 142 -8.21 -13.29 -6.41
C GLY A 142 -7.26 -12.13 -6.07
N GLU A 143 -7.30 -11.04 -6.83
CA GLU A 143 -6.54 -9.83 -6.52
C GLU A 143 -7.33 -8.89 -5.60
N ARG A 144 -6.57 -8.14 -4.79
CA ARG A 144 -7.14 -7.05 -3.99
C ARG A 144 -7.64 -5.92 -4.90
N PRO A 145 -8.67 -5.17 -4.48
CA PRO A 145 -9.09 -3.99 -5.22
C PRO A 145 -7.97 -2.95 -5.26
N GLN A 146 -7.84 -2.27 -6.39
CA GLN A 146 -6.97 -1.11 -6.52
C GLN A 146 -7.62 0.10 -5.86
N LEU A 147 -6.83 0.85 -5.11
CA LEU A 147 -7.24 2.13 -4.54
C LEU A 147 -6.88 3.24 -5.53
N VAL A 148 -7.87 4.07 -5.86
CA VAL A 148 -7.70 5.24 -6.71
C VAL A 148 -8.14 6.47 -5.92
N ALA A 149 -7.19 7.31 -5.54
CA ALA A 149 -7.49 8.55 -4.84
C ALA A 149 -8.30 9.49 -5.73
N SER A 150 -9.32 10.12 -5.18
CA SER A 150 -10.19 11.05 -5.90
C SER A 150 -9.78 12.52 -5.69
N GLU A 151 -8.88 12.78 -4.73
CA GLU A 151 -8.44 14.11 -4.35
C GLU A 151 -7.01 14.13 -3.78
N GLY A 152 -6.47 15.34 -3.62
CA GLY A 152 -5.17 15.57 -3.00
C GLY A 152 -3.95 15.24 -3.89
N ALA A 153 -2.78 15.25 -3.27
CA ALA A 153 -1.49 14.93 -3.86
C ALA A 153 -1.40 13.47 -4.34
N LEU A 154 -2.20 12.57 -3.78
CA LEU A 154 -2.24 11.18 -4.24
C LEU A 154 -2.72 11.05 -5.69
N VAL A 155 -3.62 11.91 -6.16
CA VAL A 155 -4.04 11.92 -7.58
C VAL A 155 -2.84 12.14 -8.50
N ALA A 156 -2.00 13.14 -8.18
CA ALA A 156 -0.79 13.43 -8.94
C ALA A 156 0.25 12.31 -8.76
N ALA A 157 0.38 11.74 -7.57
CA ALA A 157 1.30 10.64 -7.30
C ALA A 157 0.94 9.37 -8.10
N GLN A 158 -0.34 9.07 -8.28
CA GLN A 158 -0.81 7.93 -9.09
C GLN A 158 -0.72 8.20 -10.60
N THR A 159 -0.95 9.44 -11.03
CA THR A 159 -0.98 9.81 -12.46
C THR A 159 0.41 10.09 -13.02
N ASP A 160 1.16 10.95 -12.33
CA ASP A 160 2.47 11.43 -12.75
C ASP A 160 3.62 10.63 -12.12
N GLY A 161 3.31 9.72 -11.20
CA GLY A 161 4.29 8.97 -10.41
C GLY A 161 4.91 9.79 -9.28
N ILE A 162 5.67 9.11 -8.43
CA ILE A 162 6.50 9.66 -7.35
C ILE A 162 7.97 9.72 -7.76
N SER A 163 8.73 10.61 -7.12
CA SER A 163 10.19 10.64 -7.31
C SER A 163 10.87 9.48 -6.57
N PHE A 164 12.11 9.16 -6.93
CA PHE A 164 12.87 8.17 -6.17
C PHE A 164 13.13 8.62 -4.71
N ASP A 165 13.34 9.92 -4.46
CA ASP A 165 13.48 10.41 -3.10
C ASP A 165 12.18 10.26 -2.29
N THR A 166 11.02 10.48 -2.90
CA THR A 166 9.71 10.21 -2.28
C THR A 166 9.53 8.72 -1.97
N LEU A 167 9.98 7.83 -2.86
CA LEU A 167 9.97 6.38 -2.58
C LEU A 167 10.83 6.05 -1.35
N LEU A 168 12.03 6.62 -1.25
CA LEU A 168 12.91 6.43 -0.09
C LEU A 168 12.29 6.98 1.19
N ASP A 169 11.58 8.11 1.14
CA ASP A 169 10.85 8.67 2.29
C ASP A 169 9.73 7.73 2.76
N LEU A 170 9.01 7.11 1.83
CA LEU A 170 7.97 6.12 2.16
C LEU A 170 8.56 4.87 2.82
N TYR A 171 9.69 4.38 2.32
CA TYR A 171 10.41 3.26 2.94
C TYR A 171 10.90 3.61 4.35
N GLU A 172 11.51 4.78 4.53
CA GLU A 172 11.98 5.26 5.83
C GLU A 172 10.82 5.36 6.83
N ALA A 173 9.68 5.93 6.41
CA ALA A 173 8.48 6.04 7.24
C ALA A 173 7.88 4.67 7.61
N ALA A 174 8.09 3.64 6.77
CA ALA A 174 7.74 2.25 7.07
C ALA A 174 8.81 1.51 7.92
N GLY A 175 9.89 2.19 8.33
CA GLY A 175 10.96 1.61 9.14
C GLY A 175 12.12 1.01 8.34
N HIS A 176 12.19 1.27 7.03
CA HIS A 176 13.23 0.82 6.13
C HIS A 176 14.07 2.00 5.63
N ASP A 177 15.00 2.50 6.45
CA ASP A 177 15.91 3.56 5.99
C ASP A 177 16.95 3.02 4.99
N LEU A 178 16.68 3.22 3.70
CA LEU A 178 17.52 2.71 2.61
C LEU A 178 18.70 3.62 2.26
N ARG A 179 18.64 4.92 2.61
CA ARG A 179 19.61 5.92 2.14
C ARG A 179 21.06 5.60 2.53
N PRO A 180 21.36 5.18 3.78
CA PRO A 180 22.72 4.79 4.16
C PRO A 180 23.28 3.64 3.32
N HIS A 181 22.40 2.76 2.83
CA HIS A 181 22.80 1.55 2.11
C HIS A 181 23.12 1.80 0.62
N LEU A 182 22.63 2.92 0.09
CA LEU A 182 22.79 3.32 -1.31
C LEU A 182 23.92 4.33 -1.54
N ALA A 183 24.63 4.72 -0.47
CA ALA A 183 25.77 5.62 -0.54
C ALA A 183 26.91 5.08 -1.44
N ALA A 184 27.77 5.99 -1.90
CA ALA A 184 28.99 5.60 -2.57
C ALA A 184 29.93 4.88 -1.61
N ASP A 185 30.76 4.01 -2.18
CA ASP A 185 31.82 3.31 -1.46
C ASP A 185 32.90 4.28 -0.95
#